data_AF-A0A558B2X9-F1
#
_entry.id   AF-A0A558B2X9-F1
#
_cell.length_a   1.000
_cell.length_b   1.000
_cell.length_c   1.000
_cell.angle_alpha   90.00
_cell.angle_beta   90.00
_cell.angle_gamma   90.00
#
_symmetry.space_group_name_H-M   'P 1'
#
loop_
_entity.id
_entity.type
_entity.pdbx_description
1 polymer ?
#
loop_
_entity_poly.entity_id
_entity_poly.type
_entity_poly.pdbx_seq_one_letter_code
_entity_poly.pdbx_strand_id
1 'polypeptide(L)'
;MTGKRHRSSVFQKNREDLPAATPANSWERKARSLGLNPHSTVYAIGFNPVWRKYVRQFFQDARVQFVADASRIPKGHIAVIWGRKHAAGLHHSCILLRIEDGFLRSVGLGMQFARPLSWVIDSRGLYFDATGPSDIEYLLNHRDFSPQQLSRAQSLQEKICASRISKYNTPGQRWQKPEHPRVILIAGQVETDASITYGATDIRTNLELVQAVKANNPDAWLVYKPHPDVVAGTRAPGKHEQEIQRYCHTVAPAASLADMLEQCDEVHVNTSLTGFEALLRNKPVTCYGLPFYAGWGLTEDKASNGRRQRSRSLNELIAATLIEYPLYVSRNTGQYATPETILDELKEWRDQPPTTGQRFRAHFGKATRNLATLVTGKK
;
A
#
# COMPACT_ATOMS: atom_id res chain seq x y z
N MET A 1 -51.98 58.35 -7.32
CA MET A 1 -52.53 57.04 -7.74
C MET A 1 -51.55 56.43 -8.72
N THR A 2 -50.63 55.62 -8.22
CA THR A 2 -49.37 55.24 -8.88
C THR A 2 -49.13 53.74 -8.71
N GLY A 3 -48.72 53.10 -9.80
CA GLY A 3 -47.93 51.86 -9.78
C GLY A 3 -48.68 50.52 -9.67
N LYS A 4 -49.04 49.93 -10.82
CA LYS A 4 -49.33 48.50 -10.94
C LYS A 4 -48.23 47.81 -11.77
N ARG A 5 -47.79 46.66 -11.25
CA ARG A 5 -47.02 45.56 -11.86
C ARG A 5 -45.54 45.82 -12.14
N HIS A 6 -44.68 45.06 -11.45
CA HIS A 6 -43.75 44.12 -12.08
C HIS A 6 -43.41 43.01 -11.06
N ARG A 7 -43.79 41.76 -11.37
CA ARG A 7 -43.32 40.57 -10.66
C ARG A 7 -42.00 40.17 -11.31
N SER A 8 -40.91 40.26 -10.56
CA SER A 8 -39.59 39.78 -10.97
C SER A 8 -39.51 38.28 -10.72
N SER A 9 -39.80 37.45 -11.72
CA SER A 9 -39.35 36.05 -11.72
C SER A 9 -37.97 35.98 -12.36
N VAL A 10 -36.93 36.00 -11.53
CA VAL A 10 -35.58 35.72 -11.99
C VAL A 10 -35.47 34.21 -12.21
N PHE A 11 -35.27 33.84 -13.47
CA PHE A 11 -34.95 32.51 -13.95
C PHE A 11 -33.77 31.91 -13.17
N GLN A 12 -34.05 30.90 -12.35
CA GLN A 12 -33.07 29.93 -11.91
C GLN A 12 -32.77 29.03 -13.13
N LYS A 13 -31.76 29.40 -13.92
CA LYS A 13 -31.27 28.56 -14.99
C LYS A 13 -30.48 27.41 -14.37
N ASN A 14 -30.96 26.20 -14.62
CA ASN A 14 -30.37 24.92 -14.25
C ASN A 14 -28.84 24.96 -14.43
N ARG A 15 -28.11 24.71 -13.33
CA ARG A 15 -26.77 24.13 -13.44
C ARG A 15 -26.97 22.74 -14.02
N GLU A 16 -26.68 22.61 -15.30
CA GLU A 16 -26.45 21.30 -15.91
C GLU A 16 -25.39 20.60 -15.06
N ASP A 17 -25.77 19.44 -14.53
CA ASP A 17 -24.86 18.48 -13.95
C ASP A 17 -23.85 18.09 -15.03
N LEU A 18 -22.70 18.77 -15.02
CA LEU A 18 -21.50 18.29 -15.68
C LEU A 18 -21.28 16.86 -15.16
N PRO A 19 -21.22 15.84 -16.04
CA PRO A 19 -20.94 14.49 -15.59
C PRO A 19 -19.64 14.52 -14.79
N ALA A 20 -19.71 14.08 -13.52
CA ALA A 20 -18.55 13.96 -12.67
C ALA A 20 -17.45 13.27 -13.48
N ALA A 21 -16.31 13.94 -13.65
CA ALA A 21 -15.20 13.42 -14.43
C ALA A 21 -14.96 11.96 -14.01
N THR A 22 -14.99 11.03 -14.99
CA THR A 22 -14.70 9.62 -14.73
C THR A 22 -13.41 9.56 -13.91
N PRO A 23 -13.39 8.89 -12.75
CA PRO A 23 -12.21 8.82 -11.91
C PRO A 23 -11.00 8.38 -12.74
N ALA A 24 -9.85 9.01 -12.53
CA ALA A 24 -8.69 8.86 -13.40
C ALA A 24 -8.24 7.40 -13.57
N ASN A 25 -8.50 6.52 -12.59
CA ASN A 25 -8.25 5.07 -12.69
C ASN A 25 -9.52 4.26 -12.39
N SER A 26 -9.94 3.45 -13.36
CA SER A 26 -11.00 2.45 -13.26
C SER A 26 -10.49 1.12 -13.83
N TRP A 27 -11.20 0.03 -13.56
CA TRP A 27 -10.96 -1.23 -14.27
C TRP A 27 -11.06 -1.04 -15.79
N GLU A 28 -12.06 -0.28 -16.26
CA GLU A 28 -12.21 -0.04 -17.70
C GLU A 28 -10.94 0.55 -18.32
N ARG A 29 -10.41 1.63 -17.74
CA ARG A 29 -9.20 2.28 -18.26
C ARG A 29 -7.97 1.38 -18.13
N LYS A 30 -7.86 0.61 -17.04
CA LYS A 30 -6.78 -0.37 -16.84
C LYS A 30 -6.84 -1.51 -17.86
N ALA A 31 -8.02 -2.04 -18.14
CA ALA A 31 -8.21 -3.07 -19.14
C ALA A 31 -7.83 -2.55 -20.53
N ARG A 32 -8.32 -1.36 -20.91
CA ARG A 32 -7.99 -0.72 -22.19
C ARG A 32 -6.49 -0.46 -22.34
N SER A 33 -5.80 -0.02 -21.29
CA SER A 33 -4.34 0.21 -21.35
C SER A 33 -3.52 -1.07 -21.48
N LEU A 34 -4.10 -2.22 -21.14
CA LEU A 34 -3.54 -3.54 -21.36
C LEU A 34 -3.99 -4.17 -22.70
N GLY A 35 -4.74 -3.46 -23.54
CA GLY A 35 -5.31 -3.99 -24.78
C GLY A 35 -6.43 -5.01 -24.55
N LEU A 36 -7.05 -5.00 -23.38
CA LEU A 36 -8.13 -5.92 -22.99
C LEU A 36 -9.50 -5.27 -23.19
N ASN A 37 -10.51 -6.12 -23.47
CA ASN A 37 -11.90 -5.67 -23.43
C ASN A 37 -12.35 -5.55 -21.95
N PRO A 38 -12.78 -4.36 -21.49
CA PRO A 38 -13.17 -4.13 -20.10
C PRO A 38 -14.38 -4.96 -19.66
N HIS A 39 -15.23 -5.37 -20.61
CA HIS A 39 -16.43 -6.17 -20.35
C HIS A 39 -16.20 -7.69 -20.46
N SER A 40 -14.96 -8.13 -20.71
CA SER A 40 -14.61 -9.55 -20.70
C SER A 40 -14.87 -10.20 -19.34
N THR A 41 -15.08 -11.52 -19.36
CA THR A 41 -15.22 -12.28 -18.11
C THR A 41 -13.87 -12.36 -17.39
N VAL A 42 -13.87 -11.96 -16.12
CA VAL A 42 -12.71 -12.01 -15.22
C VAL A 42 -12.90 -13.19 -14.26
N TYR A 43 -11.96 -14.14 -14.28
CA TYR A 43 -11.96 -15.30 -13.40
C TYR A 43 -11.09 -15.05 -12.17
N ALA A 44 -11.71 -14.80 -11.02
CA ALA A 44 -11.04 -14.57 -9.75
C ALA A 44 -10.85 -15.89 -8.98
N ILE A 45 -9.58 -16.25 -8.71
CA ILE A 45 -9.20 -17.57 -8.17
C ILE A 45 -8.98 -17.51 -6.66
N GLY A 46 -9.57 -18.45 -5.92
CA GLY A 46 -9.24 -18.67 -4.50
C GLY A 46 -9.81 -17.64 -3.52
N PHE A 47 -10.71 -16.75 -3.96
CA PHE A 47 -11.33 -15.75 -3.09
C PHE A 47 -12.45 -16.33 -2.23
N ASN A 48 -12.29 -16.24 -0.91
CA ASN A 48 -13.34 -16.58 0.04
C ASN A 48 -14.55 -15.63 -0.08
N PRO A 49 -15.76 -16.03 0.36
CA PRO A 49 -16.98 -15.24 0.16
C PRO A 49 -16.93 -13.79 0.67
N VAL A 50 -16.20 -13.52 1.76
CA VAL A 50 -16.08 -12.17 2.32
C VAL A 50 -15.37 -11.21 1.37
N TRP A 51 -14.35 -11.70 0.65
CA TRP A 51 -13.59 -10.89 -0.29
C TRP A 51 -14.25 -10.75 -1.67
N ARG A 52 -15.15 -11.67 -2.05
CA ARG A 52 -15.81 -11.65 -3.37
C ARG A 52 -16.54 -10.34 -3.68
N LYS A 53 -17.16 -9.72 -2.68
CA LYS A 53 -17.82 -8.42 -2.85
C LYS A 53 -16.83 -7.31 -3.21
N TYR A 54 -15.63 -7.32 -2.62
CA TYR A 54 -14.60 -6.33 -2.91
C TYR A 54 -13.99 -6.57 -4.29
N VAL A 55 -13.80 -7.83 -4.68
CA VAL A 55 -13.39 -8.15 -6.06
C VAL A 55 -14.37 -7.55 -7.07
N ARG A 56 -15.68 -7.72 -6.87
CA ARG A 56 -16.66 -7.07 -7.76
C ARG A 56 -16.58 -5.53 -7.72
N GLN A 57 -16.29 -4.92 -6.57
CA GLN A 57 -16.14 -3.46 -6.44
C GLN A 57 -14.90 -2.90 -7.16
N PHE A 58 -13.82 -3.68 -7.31
CA PHE A 58 -12.63 -3.23 -8.04
C PHE A 58 -12.68 -3.58 -9.54
N PHE A 59 -13.66 -4.37 -9.95
CA PHE A 59 -13.89 -4.82 -11.32
C PHE A 59 -15.33 -4.53 -11.77
N GLN A 60 -15.83 -3.31 -11.49
CA GLN A 60 -17.26 -2.94 -11.60
C GLN A 60 -17.87 -3.18 -12.98
N ASP A 61 -17.08 -3.06 -14.05
CA ASP A 61 -17.54 -3.17 -15.45
C ASP A 61 -17.31 -4.56 -16.07
N ALA A 62 -16.66 -5.46 -15.33
CA ALA A 62 -16.39 -6.82 -15.77
C ALA A 62 -17.40 -7.82 -15.22
N ARG A 63 -17.63 -8.89 -16.01
CA ARG A 63 -18.31 -10.08 -15.50
C ARG A 63 -17.36 -10.90 -14.64
N VAL A 64 -17.43 -10.75 -13.32
CA VAL A 64 -16.56 -11.51 -12.39
C VAL A 64 -17.12 -12.91 -12.08
N GLN A 65 -16.37 -13.94 -12.41
CA GLN A 65 -16.62 -15.33 -12.01
C GLN A 65 -15.60 -15.80 -10.98
N PHE A 66 -16.04 -16.52 -9.95
CA PHE A 66 -15.16 -17.03 -8.91
C PHE A 66 -14.91 -18.52 -9.11
N VAL A 67 -13.64 -18.90 -9.16
CA VAL A 67 -13.23 -20.30 -9.31
C VAL A 67 -12.30 -20.72 -8.17
N ALA A 68 -12.33 -22.00 -7.83
CA ALA A 68 -11.47 -22.55 -6.79
C ALA A 68 -10.03 -22.78 -7.29
N ASP A 69 -9.87 -23.08 -8.58
CA ASP A 69 -8.62 -23.52 -9.18
C ASP A 69 -8.44 -22.96 -10.60
N ALA A 70 -7.17 -22.75 -11.00
CA ALA A 70 -6.81 -22.16 -12.28
C ALA A 70 -7.13 -23.04 -13.50
N SER A 71 -7.17 -24.37 -13.34
CA SER A 71 -7.54 -25.30 -14.41
C SER A 71 -8.97 -25.13 -14.94
N ARG A 72 -9.83 -24.46 -14.17
CA ARG A 72 -11.23 -24.19 -14.54
C ARG A 72 -11.40 -22.98 -15.44
N ILE A 73 -10.32 -22.26 -15.74
CA ILE A 73 -10.38 -21.02 -16.52
C ILE A 73 -10.30 -21.37 -18.01
N PRO A 74 -11.28 -20.95 -18.84
CA PRO A 74 -11.21 -21.15 -20.27
C PRO A 74 -10.01 -20.43 -20.88
N LYS A 75 -9.41 -21.02 -21.90
CA LYS A 75 -8.27 -20.45 -22.64
C LYS A 75 -8.57 -19.03 -23.12
N GLY A 76 -7.56 -18.15 -23.12
CA GLY A 76 -7.69 -16.78 -23.62
C GLY A 76 -8.41 -15.80 -22.69
N HIS A 77 -8.87 -16.26 -21.51
CA HIS A 77 -9.58 -15.39 -20.56
C HIS A 77 -8.64 -14.75 -19.54
N ILE A 78 -9.17 -13.75 -18.83
CA ILE A 78 -8.48 -13.03 -17.77
C ILE A 78 -8.61 -13.82 -16.48
N ALA A 79 -7.47 -14.14 -15.86
CA ALA A 79 -7.35 -14.76 -14.56
C ALA A 79 -6.85 -13.72 -13.54
N VAL A 80 -7.51 -13.59 -12.40
CA VAL A 80 -7.12 -12.69 -11.31
C VAL A 80 -6.78 -13.52 -10.07
N ILE A 81 -5.60 -13.25 -9.51
CA ILE A 81 -5.12 -13.87 -8.26
C ILE A 81 -4.69 -12.80 -7.26
N TRP A 82 -4.77 -13.14 -5.97
CA TRP A 82 -4.14 -12.34 -4.92
C TRP A 82 -2.66 -12.71 -4.78
N GLY A 83 -1.77 -11.72 -4.86
CA GLY A 83 -0.34 -11.93 -4.70
C GLY A 83 0.21 -12.87 -5.77
N ARG A 84 0.84 -13.96 -5.34
CA ARG A 84 1.39 -15.03 -6.21
C ARG A 84 0.72 -16.39 -6.04
N LYS A 85 -0.35 -16.46 -5.26
CA LYS A 85 -1.00 -17.74 -4.94
C LYS A 85 -1.93 -18.16 -6.07
N HIS A 86 -2.16 -19.47 -6.20
CA HIS A 86 -3.20 -20.05 -7.07
C HIS A 86 -2.99 -19.88 -8.60
N ALA A 87 -1.78 -19.54 -9.06
CA ALA A 87 -1.46 -19.50 -10.49
C ALA A 87 -1.16 -20.89 -11.09
N ALA A 88 -0.85 -21.89 -10.27
CA ALA A 88 -0.47 -23.22 -10.73
C ALA A 88 -1.61 -23.88 -11.53
N GLY A 89 -1.29 -24.44 -12.70
CA GLY A 89 -2.27 -25.06 -13.59
C GLY A 89 -3.01 -24.08 -14.52
N LEU A 90 -2.69 -22.78 -14.48
CA LEU A 90 -3.24 -21.81 -15.43
C LEU A 90 -2.69 -22.08 -16.83
N HIS A 91 -3.58 -22.14 -17.83
CA HIS A 91 -3.18 -22.29 -19.22
C HIS A 91 -2.37 -21.06 -19.71
N HIS A 92 -1.30 -21.28 -20.47
CA HIS A 92 -0.37 -20.23 -20.93
C HIS A 92 -1.02 -19.14 -21.81
N SER A 93 -2.17 -19.42 -22.42
CA SER A 93 -2.91 -18.43 -23.21
C SER A 93 -3.84 -17.54 -22.37
N CYS A 94 -3.99 -17.79 -21.08
CA CYS A 94 -4.76 -16.91 -20.19
C CYS A 94 -3.92 -15.68 -19.81
N ILE A 95 -4.61 -14.56 -19.63
CA ILE A 95 -3.99 -13.31 -19.17
C ILE A 95 -4.02 -13.32 -17.64
N LEU A 96 -2.85 -13.40 -17.01
CA LEU A 96 -2.75 -13.38 -15.55
C LEU A 96 -2.58 -11.96 -15.01
N LEU A 97 -3.54 -11.52 -14.21
CA LEU A 97 -3.46 -10.28 -13.44
C LEU A 97 -3.27 -10.62 -11.96
N ARG A 98 -2.31 -9.96 -11.33
CA ARG A 98 -2.03 -10.07 -9.89
C ARG A 98 -2.60 -8.85 -9.19
N ILE A 99 -3.34 -9.08 -8.13
CA ILE A 99 -3.85 -8.01 -7.27
C ILE A 99 -3.20 -8.06 -5.90
N GLU A 100 -2.99 -6.89 -5.33
CA GLU A 100 -2.49 -6.70 -3.98
C GLU A 100 -3.07 -5.43 -3.37
N ASP A 101 -2.88 -5.28 -2.06
CA ASP A 101 -3.20 -4.04 -1.37
C ASP A 101 -2.42 -2.86 -1.96
N GLY A 102 -3.12 -1.75 -2.19
CA GLY A 102 -2.52 -0.47 -2.54
C GLY A 102 -1.86 0.23 -1.35
N PHE A 103 -1.26 1.39 -1.60
CA PHE A 103 -0.41 2.08 -0.63
C PHE A 103 -1.18 2.97 0.36
N LEU A 104 -2.34 3.49 -0.04
CA LEU A 104 -3.29 4.22 0.83
C LEU A 104 -4.48 3.31 1.11
N ARG A 105 -4.44 2.56 2.21
CA ARG A 105 -5.33 1.41 2.39
C ARG A 105 -6.44 1.61 3.42
N SER A 106 -6.10 1.77 4.70
CA SER A 106 -7.09 1.65 5.79
C SER A 106 -6.64 2.33 7.08
N VAL A 107 -7.60 2.59 7.97
CA VAL A 107 -7.32 2.96 9.37
C VAL A 107 -7.28 1.71 10.24
N GLY A 108 -6.21 1.57 11.04
CA GLY A 108 -5.98 0.45 11.95
C GLY A 108 -5.10 -0.65 11.35
N LEU A 109 -4.45 -1.41 12.25
CA LEU A 109 -3.70 -2.62 11.91
C LEU A 109 -4.58 -3.56 11.12
N GLY A 110 -4.20 -3.81 9.85
CA GLY A 110 -4.54 -4.98 9.05
C GLY A 110 -5.80 -5.70 9.46
N MET A 111 -6.90 -4.98 9.75
CA MET A 111 -8.07 -5.61 10.32
C MET A 111 -8.47 -6.54 9.22
N GLN A 112 -8.39 -7.85 9.46
CA GLN A 112 -8.47 -8.87 8.41
C GLN A 112 -9.81 -8.83 7.64
N PHE A 113 -10.70 -7.90 8.02
CA PHE A 113 -12.02 -7.62 7.49
C PHE A 113 -12.32 -6.11 7.26
N ALA A 114 -11.33 -5.21 7.37
CA ALA A 114 -11.51 -3.81 6.99
C ALA A 114 -11.66 -3.72 5.47
N ARG A 115 -12.62 -2.92 5.03
CA ARG A 115 -12.87 -2.67 3.61
C ARG A 115 -11.61 -2.07 2.97
N PRO A 116 -11.03 -2.71 1.93
CA PRO A 116 -9.93 -2.11 1.20
C PRO A 116 -10.42 -0.89 0.43
N LEU A 117 -9.64 0.20 0.46
CA LEU A 117 -9.90 1.41 -0.33
C LEU A 117 -9.03 1.49 -1.58
N SER A 118 -7.97 0.69 -1.65
CA SER A 118 -7.02 0.70 -2.75
C SER A 118 -6.47 -0.68 -3.04
N TRP A 119 -6.43 -1.05 -4.32
CA TRP A 119 -5.75 -2.24 -4.83
C TRP A 119 -4.89 -1.87 -6.02
N VAL A 120 -3.77 -2.58 -6.16
CA VAL A 120 -3.02 -2.60 -7.42
C VAL A 120 -3.52 -3.75 -8.28
N ILE A 121 -3.49 -3.56 -9.59
CA ILE A 121 -3.72 -4.62 -10.58
C ILE A 121 -2.51 -4.61 -11.50
N ASP A 122 -1.76 -5.70 -11.53
CA ASP A 122 -0.47 -5.78 -12.23
C ASP A 122 -0.45 -6.95 -13.21
N SER A 123 -0.11 -6.65 -14.46
CA SER A 123 -0.07 -7.61 -15.56
C SER A 123 1.29 -8.29 -15.76
N ARG A 124 2.36 -7.71 -15.22
CA ARG A 124 3.75 -8.19 -15.41
C ARG A 124 4.25 -8.94 -14.19
N GLY A 125 3.99 -8.42 -13.00
CA GLY A 125 4.53 -8.91 -11.73
C GLY A 125 3.79 -8.30 -10.55
N LEU A 126 4.48 -8.01 -9.46
CA LEU A 126 3.96 -7.21 -8.35
C LEU A 126 5.05 -6.24 -7.89
N TYR A 127 4.67 -5.07 -7.40
CA TYR A 127 5.60 -4.01 -7.02
C TYR A 127 6.70 -4.44 -6.02
N PHE A 128 6.39 -5.38 -5.11
CA PHE A 128 7.36 -5.85 -4.12
C PHE A 128 8.33 -6.93 -4.64
N ASP A 129 8.10 -7.46 -5.85
CA ASP A 129 8.88 -8.54 -6.42
C ASP A 129 9.99 -8.00 -7.30
N ALA A 130 11.22 -8.08 -6.81
CA ALA A 130 12.41 -7.65 -7.53
C ALA A 130 13.00 -8.77 -8.42
N THR A 131 12.44 -9.97 -8.43
CA THR A 131 12.91 -11.09 -9.27
C THR A 131 12.47 -10.98 -10.73
N GLY A 132 11.45 -10.17 -11.01
CA GLY A 132 10.95 -9.93 -12.36
C GLY A 132 10.42 -8.50 -12.55
N PRO A 133 9.95 -8.15 -13.76
CA PRO A 133 9.37 -6.85 -14.02
C PRO A 133 7.97 -6.71 -13.40
N SER A 134 7.58 -5.47 -13.10
CA SER A 134 6.22 -5.11 -12.66
C SER A 134 5.68 -3.97 -13.51
N ASP A 135 4.37 -3.75 -13.50
CA ASP A 135 3.76 -2.61 -14.22
C ASP A 135 4.29 -1.28 -13.68
N ILE A 136 4.57 -1.16 -12.37
CA ILE A 136 5.13 0.06 -11.81
C ILE A 136 6.59 0.28 -12.23
N GLU A 137 7.40 -0.79 -12.30
CA GLU A 137 8.76 -0.71 -12.86
C GLU A 137 8.72 -0.30 -14.34
N TYR A 138 7.76 -0.83 -15.11
CA TYR A 138 7.56 -0.44 -16.49
C TYR A 138 7.17 1.04 -16.61
N LEU A 139 6.21 1.52 -15.81
CA LEU A 139 5.82 2.94 -15.76
C LEU A 139 7.03 3.84 -15.45
N LEU A 140 7.82 3.49 -14.43
CA LEU A 140 8.98 4.26 -14.00
C LEU A 140 10.18 4.16 -14.94
N ASN A 141 10.24 3.21 -15.86
CA ASN A 141 11.27 3.20 -16.90
C ASN A 141 10.84 3.97 -18.16
N HIS A 142 9.58 3.87 -18.56
CA HIS A 142 9.20 4.24 -19.93
C HIS A 142 8.33 5.50 -20.03
N ARG A 143 7.76 5.97 -18.91
CA ARG A 143 6.84 7.11 -18.93
C ARG A 143 7.52 8.38 -18.43
N ASP A 144 7.17 9.49 -19.05
CA ASP A 144 7.42 10.82 -18.54
C ASP A 144 6.11 11.41 -17.98
N PHE A 145 6.24 12.28 -16.99
CA PHE A 145 5.11 12.89 -16.29
C PHE A 145 5.03 14.37 -16.62
N SER A 146 3.83 14.85 -16.94
CA SER A 146 3.62 16.25 -17.26
C SER A 146 3.78 17.16 -16.03
N PRO A 147 4.07 18.46 -16.20
CA PRO A 147 4.14 19.40 -15.08
C PRO A 147 2.89 19.40 -14.20
N GLN A 148 1.70 19.18 -14.78
CA GLN A 148 0.44 19.08 -14.04
C GLN A 148 0.37 17.80 -13.20
N GLN A 149 0.86 16.67 -13.71
CA GLN A 149 0.93 15.42 -12.95
C GLN A 149 1.92 15.56 -11.78
N LEU A 150 3.06 16.21 -12.00
CA LEU A 150 4.07 16.46 -10.96
C LEU A 150 3.55 17.42 -9.87
N SER A 151 2.87 18.50 -10.27
CA SER A 151 2.23 19.42 -9.32
C SER A 151 1.15 18.71 -8.49
N ARG A 152 0.33 17.87 -9.12
CA ARG A 152 -0.67 17.05 -8.42
C ARG A 152 -0.01 16.09 -7.42
N ALA A 153 1.09 15.44 -7.81
CA ALA A 153 1.86 14.55 -6.94
C ALA A 153 2.42 15.28 -5.71
N GLN A 154 2.98 16.48 -5.90
CA GLN A 154 3.46 17.32 -4.82
C GLN A 154 2.33 17.72 -3.85
N SER A 155 1.19 18.20 -4.36
CA SER A 155 0.05 18.54 -3.50
C SER A 155 -0.50 17.33 -2.74
N LEU A 156 -0.47 16.14 -3.35
CA LEU A 156 -0.84 14.90 -2.67
C LEU A 156 0.16 14.54 -1.55
N GLN A 157 1.47 14.68 -1.79
CA GLN A 157 2.51 14.48 -0.79
C GLN A 157 2.31 15.38 0.44
N GLU A 158 2.11 16.68 0.20
CA GLU A 158 1.88 17.68 1.25
C GLU A 158 0.66 17.32 2.09
N LYS A 159 -0.45 16.92 1.43
CA LYS A 159 -1.66 16.48 2.13
C LYS A 159 -1.45 15.21 2.94
N ILE A 160 -0.71 14.22 2.42
CA ILE A 160 -0.41 12.98 3.14
C ILE A 160 0.43 13.30 4.39
N CYS A 161 1.48 14.11 4.24
CA CYS A 161 2.35 14.47 5.35
C CYS A 161 1.61 15.27 6.42
N ALA A 162 0.87 16.31 6.03
CA ALA A 162 0.07 17.12 6.96
C ALA A 162 -0.98 16.31 7.71
N SER A 163 -1.51 15.26 7.07
CA SER A 163 -2.48 14.37 7.70
C SER A 163 -1.88 13.39 8.71
N ARG A 164 -0.55 13.24 8.76
CA ARG A 164 0.15 12.21 9.57
C ARG A 164 -0.34 10.78 9.28
N ILE A 165 -0.95 10.54 8.11
CA ILE A 165 -1.43 9.21 7.72
C ILE A 165 -0.24 8.30 7.40
N SER A 166 -0.36 7.04 7.80
CA SER A 166 0.55 5.95 7.47
C SER A 166 -0.25 4.75 6.95
N LYS A 167 0.41 3.71 6.41
CA LYS A 167 -0.30 2.54 5.83
C LYS A 167 -1.35 1.93 6.77
N TYR A 168 -1.02 1.88 8.07
CA TYR A 168 -1.85 1.25 9.10
C TYR A 168 -2.56 2.25 10.01
N ASN A 169 -2.20 3.54 10.01
CA ASN A 169 -2.79 4.58 10.89
C ASN A 169 -3.00 4.12 12.34
N THR A 170 -2.03 3.39 12.89
CA THR A 170 -2.15 2.80 14.22
C THR A 170 -1.89 3.86 15.28
N PRO A 171 -2.72 3.97 16.32
CA PRO A 171 -2.40 4.80 17.47
C PRO A 171 -1.10 4.29 18.10
N GLY A 172 -0.23 5.21 18.50
CA GLY A 172 1.01 4.92 19.19
C GLY A 172 1.25 5.97 20.27
N GLN A 173 2.09 5.64 21.24
CA GLN A 173 2.55 6.58 22.24
C GLN A 173 3.44 7.64 21.59
N ARG A 174 3.37 8.87 22.13
CA ARG A 174 4.25 9.95 21.69
C ARG A 174 5.69 9.49 21.79
N TRP A 175 6.44 9.68 20.71
CA TRP A 175 7.88 9.41 20.71
C TRP A 175 8.65 10.72 20.70
N GLN A 176 9.79 10.75 21.39
CA GLN A 176 10.70 11.88 21.39
C GLN A 176 12.06 11.39 20.89
N LYS A 177 12.61 12.09 19.91
CA LYS A 177 13.97 11.82 19.43
C LYS A 177 14.96 11.99 20.60
N PRO A 178 15.88 11.02 20.81
CA PRO A 178 16.96 11.19 21.77
C PRO A 178 17.89 12.33 21.34
N GLU A 179 18.55 12.97 22.32
CA GLU A 179 19.54 14.01 22.07
C GLU A 179 20.82 13.40 21.47
N HIS A 180 20.78 13.20 20.16
CA HIS A 180 21.88 12.65 19.39
C HIS A 180 21.90 13.29 17.98
N PRO A 181 23.09 13.62 17.43
CA PRO A 181 23.19 14.29 16.13
C PRO A 181 22.68 13.44 14.96
N ARG A 182 22.68 12.11 15.11
CA ARG A 182 22.23 11.17 14.06
C ARG A 182 21.44 10.00 14.65
N VAL A 183 20.13 9.98 14.40
CA VAL A 183 19.19 8.96 14.89
C VAL A 183 18.59 8.21 13.71
N ILE A 184 18.88 6.91 13.64
CA ILE A 184 18.45 6.02 12.57
C ILE A 184 17.25 5.20 13.04
N LEU A 185 16.14 5.29 12.31
CA LEU A 185 15.00 4.41 12.48
C LEU A 185 15.17 3.15 11.64
N ILE A 186 15.14 1.98 12.28
CA ILE A 186 15.14 0.68 11.62
C ILE A 186 13.72 0.10 11.70
N ALA A 187 13.06 -0.06 10.55
CA ALA A 187 11.69 -0.56 10.51
C ALA A 187 11.64 -2.09 10.39
N GLY A 188 11.13 -2.76 11.41
CA GLY A 188 10.91 -4.21 11.40
C GLY A 188 9.77 -4.63 10.47
N GLN A 189 9.91 -5.83 9.90
CA GLN A 189 8.91 -6.44 9.01
C GLN A 189 8.51 -7.83 9.52
N VAL A 190 7.38 -8.35 9.02
CA VAL A 190 7.08 -9.77 9.21
C VAL A 190 8.01 -10.55 8.29
N GLU A 191 8.90 -11.39 8.83
CA GLU A 191 9.94 -12.08 8.03
C GLU A 191 9.37 -13.03 6.97
N THR A 192 8.14 -13.53 7.16
CA THR A 192 7.43 -14.36 6.18
C THR A 192 6.66 -13.55 5.13
N ASP A 193 6.79 -12.22 5.12
CA ASP A 193 6.12 -11.36 4.15
C ASP A 193 6.67 -11.62 2.73
N ALA A 194 5.79 -11.59 1.72
CA ALA A 194 6.19 -11.81 0.34
C ALA A 194 7.21 -10.76 -0.14
N SER A 195 7.15 -9.53 0.36
CA SER A 195 8.13 -8.49 0.07
C SER A 195 9.54 -8.80 0.58
N ILE A 196 9.69 -9.64 1.61
CA ILE A 196 11.00 -10.16 2.02
C ILE A 196 11.41 -11.27 1.05
N THR A 197 10.56 -12.28 0.84
CA THR A 197 10.87 -13.41 -0.05
C THR A 197 11.29 -13.01 -1.47
N TYR A 198 10.63 -12.00 -2.04
CA TYR A 198 10.83 -11.60 -3.43
C TYR A 198 11.56 -10.26 -3.61
N GLY A 199 11.77 -9.51 -2.54
CA GLY A 199 12.43 -8.20 -2.59
C GLY A 199 13.73 -8.14 -1.78
N ALA A 200 13.95 -9.02 -0.82
CA ALA A 200 15.19 -9.04 -0.04
C ALA A 200 16.34 -9.65 -0.83
N THR A 201 17.56 -9.23 -0.48
CA THR A 201 18.81 -9.74 -1.04
C THR A 201 19.39 -10.80 -0.09
N ASP A 202 20.57 -10.54 0.47
CA ASP A 202 21.26 -11.41 1.42
C ASP A 202 20.67 -11.29 2.84
N ILE A 203 20.13 -10.11 3.19
CA ILE A 203 19.54 -9.83 4.49
C ILE A 203 18.07 -10.24 4.47
N ARG A 204 17.68 -11.26 5.25
CA ARG A 204 16.31 -11.83 5.22
C ARG A 204 15.62 -11.85 6.56
N THR A 205 16.31 -11.51 7.64
CA THR A 205 15.75 -11.40 8.99
C THR A 205 15.84 -9.97 9.51
N ASN A 206 15.01 -9.64 10.51
CA ASN A 206 15.07 -8.34 11.18
C ASN A 206 16.39 -8.18 11.95
N LEU A 207 16.91 -9.28 12.53
CA LEU A 207 18.19 -9.26 13.25
C LEU A 207 19.36 -8.95 12.31
N GLU A 208 19.47 -9.63 11.16
CA GLU A 208 20.51 -9.35 10.15
C GLU A 208 20.45 -7.90 9.67
N LEU A 209 19.24 -7.34 9.48
CA LEU A 209 19.07 -5.93 9.13
C LEU A 209 19.66 -5.02 10.22
N VAL A 210 19.29 -5.24 11.49
CA VAL A 210 19.81 -4.40 12.58
C VAL A 210 21.33 -4.53 12.71
N GLN A 211 21.87 -5.74 12.57
CA GLN A 211 23.32 -5.99 12.61
C GLN A 211 24.04 -5.25 11.48
N ALA A 212 23.53 -5.32 10.25
CA ALA A 212 24.11 -4.61 9.11
C ALA A 212 24.04 -3.08 9.29
N VAL A 213 22.92 -2.57 9.81
CA VAL A 213 22.79 -1.13 10.12
C VAL A 213 23.81 -0.72 11.19
N LYS A 214 23.98 -1.51 12.26
CA LYS A 214 24.99 -1.23 13.29
C LYS A 214 26.41 -1.28 12.76
N ALA A 215 26.75 -2.26 11.94
CA ALA A 215 28.08 -2.38 11.33
C ALA A 215 28.41 -1.18 10.43
N ASN A 216 27.44 -0.70 9.65
CA ASN A 216 27.63 0.44 8.74
C ASN A 216 27.53 1.80 9.44
N ASN A 217 27.01 1.86 10.66
CA ASN A 217 26.73 3.11 11.38
C ASN A 217 27.11 2.98 12.87
N PRO A 218 28.40 2.78 13.20
CA PRO A 218 28.82 2.49 14.57
C PRO A 218 28.47 3.60 15.56
N ASP A 219 28.55 4.86 15.12
CA ASP A 219 28.37 6.06 15.96
C ASP A 219 26.94 6.60 15.96
N ALA A 220 26.01 5.99 15.20
CA ALA A 220 24.65 6.47 15.14
C ALA A 220 23.78 5.92 16.27
N TRP A 221 22.77 6.70 16.70
CA TRP A 221 21.76 6.21 17.62
C TRP A 221 20.72 5.41 16.87
N LEU A 222 20.68 4.11 17.14
CA LEU A 222 19.80 3.17 16.44
C LEU A 222 18.52 2.89 17.23
N VAL A 223 17.37 3.08 16.58
CA VAL A 223 16.05 2.76 17.13
C VAL A 223 15.36 1.73 16.25
N TYR A 224 15.08 0.56 16.80
CA TYR A 224 14.30 -0.48 16.12
C TYR A 224 12.82 -0.32 16.44
N LYS A 225 11.98 -0.25 15.40
CA LYS A 225 10.52 -0.27 15.51
C LYS A 225 10.00 -1.63 15.01
N PRO A 226 9.59 -2.54 15.91
CA PRO A 226 8.97 -3.80 15.51
C PRO A 226 7.70 -3.59 14.69
N HIS A 227 7.43 -4.53 13.77
CA HIS A 227 6.23 -4.51 12.93
C HIS A 227 4.96 -4.57 13.80
N PRO A 228 3.95 -3.74 13.55
CA PRO A 228 2.81 -3.63 14.45
C PRO A 228 1.96 -4.92 14.54
N ASP A 229 1.92 -5.75 13.49
CA ASP A 229 1.29 -7.09 13.57
C ASP A 229 2.02 -8.07 14.50
N VAL A 230 3.34 -7.94 14.62
CA VAL A 230 4.14 -8.74 15.58
C VAL A 230 3.83 -8.25 17.00
N VAL A 231 3.81 -6.93 17.21
CA VAL A 231 3.44 -6.32 18.51
C VAL A 231 2.02 -6.71 18.94
N ALA A 232 1.08 -6.76 17.99
CA ALA A 232 -0.31 -7.16 18.26
C ALA A 232 -0.51 -8.69 18.44
N GLY A 233 0.54 -9.49 18.21
CA GLY A 233 0.50 -10.95 18.25
C GLY A 233 -0.37 -11.57 17.14
N THR A 234 -0.58 -10.87 16.02
CA THR A 234 -1.28 -11.41 14.84
C THR A 234 -0.32 -12.14 13.89
N ARG A 235 0.98 -11.91 14.05
CA ARG A 235 2.06 -12.60 13.34
C ARG A 235 3.13 -13.04 14.35
N ALA A 236 3.81 -14.14 14.03
CA ALA A 236 4.94 -14.61 14.81
C ALA A 236 6.09 -13.59 14.74
N PRO A 237 6.86 -13.42 15.83
CA PRO A 237 8.10 -12.66 15.78
C PRO A 237 9.10 -13.32 14.83
N GLY A 238 10.00 -12.50 14.28
CA GLY A 238 11.12 -12.97 13.49
C GLY A 238 12.12 -13.79 14.29
N LYS A 239 13.01 -14.46 13.55
CA LYS A 239 14.07 -15.29 14.12
C LYS A 239 15.00 -14.42 14.98
N HIS A 240 15.16 -14.82 16.23
CA HIS A 240 16.09 -14.19 17.17
C HIS A 240 15.85 -12.69 17.42
N GLU A 241 14.63 -12.17 17.21
CA GLU A 241 14.34 -10.74 17.43
C GLU A 241 14.60 -10.27 18.87
N GLN A 242 14.56 -11.17 19.85
CA GLN A 242 14.95 -10.88 21.23
C GLN A 242 16.40 -10.41 21.39
N GLU A 243 17.26 -10.70 20.41
CA GLU A 243 18.67 -10.31 20.42
C GLU A 243 18.89 -8.89 19.86
N ILE A 244 17.90 -8.30 19.20
CA ILE A 244 18.00 -6.96 18.58
C ILE A 244 18.41 -5.89 19.58
N GLN A 245 17.95 -5.99 20.83
CA GLN A 245 18.32 -5.08 21.91
C GLN A 245 19.83 -5.00 22.19
N ARG A 246 20.62 -5.98 21.72
CA ARG A 246 22.10 -5.96 21.83
C ARG A 246 22.75 -5.04 20.79
N TYR A 247 22.03 -4.71 19.71
CA TYR A 247 22.58 -4.01 18.55
C TYR A 247 21.96 -2.62 18.35
N CYS A 248 20.86 -2.31 19.03
CA CYS A 248 20.24 -0.99 18.99
C CYS A 248 20.16 -0.35 20.38
N HIS A 249 20.04 0.98 20.40
CA HIS A 249 19.96 1.74 21.65
C HIS A 249 18.53 1.72 22.21
N THR A 250 17.53 1.54 21.36
CA THR A 250 16.12 1.51 21.76
C THR A 250 15.31 0.57 20.87
N VAL A 251 14.48 -0.27 21.48
CA VAL A 251 13.39 -1.01 20.82
C VAL A 251 12.08 -0.34 21.20
N ALA A 252 11.33 0.18 20.22
CA ALA A 252 10.21 1.10 20.46
C ALA A 252 8.85 0.52 20.01
N PRO A 253 8.35 -0.59 20.60
CA PRO A 253 7.16 -1.30 20.09
C PRO A 253 5.89 -0.44 20.12
N ALA A 254 5.75 0.41 21.15
CA ALA A 254 4.57 1.25 21.39
C ALA A 254 4.63 2.64 20.72
N ALA A 255 5.78 3.04 20.16
CA ALA A 255 5.97 4.38 19.61
C ALA A 255 5.12 4.62 18.36
N SER A 256 4.59 5.84 18.22
CA SER A 256 3.94 6.35 17.03
C SER A 256 4.93 6.38 15.86
N LEU A 257 4.66 5.60 14.81
CA LEU A 257 5.50 5.62 13.59
C LEU A 257 5.52 7.01 12.94
N ALA A 258 4.41 7.75 12.98
CA ALA A 258 4.35 9.11 12.45
C ALA A 258 5.32 10.04 13.18
N ASP A 259 5.36 9.98 14.51
CA ASP A 259 6.27 10.78 15.33
C ASP A 259 7.73 10.40 15.05
N MET A 260 8.00 9.09 14.93
CA MET A 260 9.33 8.59 14.60
C MET A 260 9.80 9.07 13.24
N LEU A 261 8.97 8.98 12.20
CA LEU A 261 9.30 9.42 10.85
C LEU A 261 9.48 10.94 10.73
N GLU A 262 8.86 11.73 11.59
CA GLU A 262 9.04 13.19 11.60
C GLU A 262 10.33 13.59 12.29
N GLN A 263 10.68 12.90 13.38
CA GLN A 263 11.77 13.31 14.25
C GLN A 263 13.08 12.56 14.02
N CYS A 264 13.09 11.36 13.42
CA CYS A 264 14.35 10.67 13.09
C CYS A 264 15.13 11.43 12.00
N ASP A 265 16.44 11.18 11.90
CA ASP A 265 17.27 11.82 10.89
C ASP A 265 17.24 11.04 9.57
N GLU A 266 17.19 9.71 9.64
CA GLU A 266 17.17 8.83 8.47
C GLU A 266 16.50 7.49 8.81
N VAL A 267 16.10 6.75 7.78
CA VAL A 267 15.38 5.48 7.91
C VAL A 267 16.10 4.38 7.15
N HIS A 268 16.38 3.26 7.83
CA HIS A 268 17.00 2.09 7.22
C HIS A 268 15.99 0.95 7.18
N VAL A 269 15.82 0.36 5.99
CA VAL A 269 14.81 -0.66 5.72
C VAL A 269 15.39 -1.79 4.92
N ASN A 270 14.78 -2.98 5.03
CA ASN A 270 14.94 -4.01 4.02
C ASN A 270 14.04 -3.68 2.83
N THR A 271 12.75 -4.05 2.91
CA THR A 271 11.76 -3.80 1.83
C THR A 271 10.48 -3.13 2.31
N SER A 272 10.46 -2.64 3.55
CA SER A 272 9.27 -2.11 4.22
C SER A 272 8.66 -0.93 3.47
N LEU A 273 7.32 -0.81 3.44
CA LEU A 273 6.68 0.42 2.94
C LEU A 273 7.08 1.66 3.75
N THR A 274 7.53 1.50 4.99
CA THR A 274 8.02 2.59 5.84
C THR A 274 9.12 3.42 5.17
N GLY A 275 9.98 2.82 4.32
CA GLY A 275 10.97 3.58 3.57
C GLY A 275 10.34 4.53 2.56
N PHE A 276 9.27 4.12 1.86
CA PHE A 276 8.52 5.04 1.01
C PHE A 276 7.83 6.14 1.82
N GLU A 277 7.26 5.82 2.99
CA GLU A 277 6.66 6.82 3.88
C GLU A 277 7.68 7.85 4.41
N ALA A 278 8.94 7.43 4.56
CA ALA A 278 10.05 8.29 4.92
C ALA A 278 10.46 9.20 3.74
N LEU A 279 10.51 8.67 2.51
CA LEU A 279 10.72 9.47 1.30
C LEU A 279 9.65 10.56 1.15
N LEU A 280 8.37 10.23 1.39
CA LEU A 280 7.28 11.23 1.36
C LEU A 280 7.53 12.40 2.32
N ARG A 281 8.28 12.18 3.41
CA ARG A 281 8.65 13.20 4.41
C ARG A 281 10.04 13.79 4.18
N ASN A 282 10.61 13.55 2.99
CA ASN A 282 11.95 13.99 2.60
C ASN A 282 13.05 13.51 3.57
N LYS A 283 12.88 12.33 4.19
CA LYS A 283 13.92 11.71 5.00
C LYS A 283 14.88 10.93 4.10
N PRO A 284 16.20 10.98 4.35
CA PRO A 284 17.15 10.04 3.78
C PRO A 284 16.74 8.59 4.11
N VAL A 285 16.85 7.72 3.11
CA VAL A 285 16.47 6.30 3.24
C VAL A 285 17.57 5.42 2.67
N THR A 286 18.00 4.45 3.47
CA THR A 286 18.91 3.38 3.05
C THR A 286 18.15 2.08 2.90
N CYS A 287 18.22 1.46 1.72
CA CYS A 287 17.57 0.19 1.39
C CYS A 287 18.60 -0.94 1.37
N TYR A 288 18.37 -1.96 2.20
CA TYR A 288 19.17 -3.19 2.19
C TYR A 288 18.59 -4.26 1.26
N GLY A 289 17.29 -4.19 0.98
CA GLY A 289 16.62 -4.96 -0.07
C GLY A 289 16.32 -4.10 -1.30
N LEU A 290 15.45 -4.61 -2.16
CA LEU A 290 15.03 -3.98 -3.42
C LEU A 290 13.51 -3.68 -3.44
N PRO A 291 12.98 -2.88 -2.48
CA PRO A 291 11.58 -2.44 -2.55
C PRO A 291 11.30 -1.65 -3.84
N PHE A 292 10.03 -1.48 -4.20
CA PHE A 292 9.63 -0.84 -5.47
C PHE A 292 10.22 0.57 -5.70
N TYR A 293 10.57 1.27 -4.62
CA TYR A 293 11.11 2.64 -4.64
C TYR A 293 12.64 2.72 -4.59
N ALA A 294 13.35 1.59 -4.43
CA ALA A 294 14.82 1.54 -4.52
C ALA A 294 15.28 1.56 -5.98
N GLY A 295 16.53 1.95 -6.25
CA GLY A 295 17.15 1.89 -7.58
C GLY A 295 16.74 3.00 -8.54
N TRP A 296 16.06 4.04 -8.05
CA TRP A 296 15.65 5.20 -8.85
C TRP A 296 16.42 6.48 -8.48
N GLY A 297 17.46 6.38 -7.65
CA GLY A 297 18.28 7.53 -7.19
C GLY A 297 17.68 8.34 -6.05
N LEU A 298 16.62 7.84 -5.39
CA LEU A 298 15.98 8.49 -4.24
C LEU A 298 16.43 7.91 -2.89
N THR A 299 17.16 6.79 -2.93
CA THR A 299 17.58 6.01 -1.77
C THR A 299 19.07 5.68 -1.89
N GLU A 300 19.73 5.48 -0.76
CA GLU A 300 21.02 4.80 -0.74
C GLU A 300 20.76 3.29 -0.77
N ASP A 301 21.07 2.64 -1.89
CA ASP A 301 20.79 1.22 -2.06
C ASP A 301 22.03 0.36 -1.82
N LYS A 302 21.93 -0.61 -0.92
CA LYS A 302 23.00 -1.61 -0.67
C LYS A 302 22.99 -2.75 -1.68
N ALA A 303 21.95 -2.83 -2.51
CA ALA A 303 21.85 -3.77 -3.62
C ALA A 303 21.34 -3.05 -4.87
N SER A 304 21.79 -3.52 -6.04
CA SER A 304 21.40 -2.94 -7.34
C SER A 304 20.38 -3.81 -8.07
N ASN A 305 19.50 -3.18 -8.86
CA ASN A 305 18.63 -3.87 -9.81
C ASN A 305 18.85 -3.31 -11.22
N GLY A 306 19.49 -4.09 -12.10
CA GLY A 306 19.84 -3.65 -13.47
C GLY A 306 18.65 -3.34 -14.39
N ARG A 307 17.41 -3.66 -13.98
CA ARG A 307 16.20 -3.30 -14.73
C ARG A 307 15.69 -1.89 -14.42
N ARG A 308 16.14 -1.26 -13.33
CA ARG A 308 15.76 0.10 -12.95
C ARG A 308 16.80 1.06 -13.52
N GLN A 309 16.49 1.65 -14.67
CA GLN A 309 17.49 2.26 -15.56
C GLN A 309 17.44 3.79 -15.59
N ARG A 310 16.54 4.41 -14.82
CA ARG A 310 16.36 5.87 -14.79
C ARG A 310 16.50 6.40 -13.38
N SER A 311 17.02 7.60 -13.25
CA SER A 311 16.82 8.40 -12.05
C SER A 311 15.43 9.04 -12.09
N ARG A 312 14.74 9.07 -10.95
CA ARG A 312 13.42 9.67 -10.80
C ARG A 312 13.40 10.64 -9.64
N SER A 313 12.69 11.75 -9.84
CA SER A 313 12.30 12.63 -8.76
C SER A 313 11.25 11.98 -7.87
N LEU A 314 11.14 12.45 -6.63
CA LEU A 314 10.13 11.97 -5.69
C LEU A 314 8.70 12.19 -6.24
N ASN A 315 8.45 13.31 -6.93
CA ASN A 315 7.15 13.59 -7.55
C ASN A 315 6.80 12.61 -8.66
N GLU A 316 7.77 12.15 -9.47
CA GLU A 316 7.53 11.10 -10.47
C GLU A 316 7.21 9.76 -9.80
N LEU A 317 7.93 9.41 -8.74
CA LEU A 317 7.64 8.20 -7.96
C LEU A 317 6.24 8.26 -7.36
N ILE A 318 5.84 9.38 -6.75
CA ILE A 318 4.49 9.57 -6.20
C ILE A 318 3.42 9.48 -7.29
N ALA A 319 3.64 10.12 -8.44
CA ALA A 319 2.70 10.06 -9.56
C ALA A 319 2.51 8.61 -10.05
N ALA A 320 3.59 7.85 -10.18
CA ALA A 320 3.51 6.44 -10.55
C ALA A 320 2.79 5.61 -9.47
N THR A 321 3.24 5.71 -8.22
CA THR A 321 2.86 4.81 -7.12
C THR A 321 1.49 5.10 -6.54
N LEU A 322 1.12 6.37 -6.37
CA LEU A 322 -0.11 6.78 -5.68
C LEU A 322 -1.20 7.27 -6.64
N ILE A 323 -0.84 7.66 -7.87
CA ILE A 323 -1.83 8.25 -8.80
C ILE A 323 -2.15 7.31 -9.96
N GLU A 324 -1.17 6.68 -10.60
CA GLU A 324 -1.40 5.93 -11.86
C GLU A 324 -1.51 4.41 -11.68
N TYR A 325 -0.73 3.82 -10.77
CA TYR A 325 -0.65 2.37 -10.60
C TYR A 325 -1.85 1.74 -9.84
N PRO A 326 -2.34 2.30 -8.72
CA PRO A 326 -3.44 1.73 -7.97
C PRO A 326 -4.81 2.19 -8.47
N LEU A 327 -5.81 1.34 -8.25
CA LEU A 327 -7.22 1.70 -8.29
C LEU A 327 -7.69 2.05 -6.89
N TYR A 328 -8.64 2.97 -6.80
CA TYR A 328 -9.23 3.42 -5.55
C TYR A 328 -10.74 3.29 -5.60
N VAL A 329 -11.35 2.81 -4.52
CA VAL A 329 -12.79 2.68 -4.39
C VAL A 329 -13.22 3.37 -3.10
N SER A 330 -14.08 4.39 -3.23
CA SER A 330 -14.62 5.15 -2.11
C SER A 330 -15.37 4.23 -1.15
N ARG A 331 -15.11 4.38 0.14
CA ARG A 331 -15.88 3.74 1.21
C ARG A 331 -17.31 4.25 1.21
N ASN A 332 -17.50 5.53 0.95
CA ASN A 332 -18.79 6.19 1.09
C ASN A 332 -19.73 5.86 -0.06
N THR A 333 -19.22 5.82 -1.30
CA THR A 333 -20.05 5.63 -2.50
C THR A 333 -19.94 4.23 -3.11
N GLY A 334 -18.84 3.52 -2.87
CA GLY A 334 -18.54 2.27 -3.57
C GLY A 334 -18.15 2.44 -5.04
N GLN A 335 -17.99 3.67 -5.51
CA GLN A 335 -17.52 4.00 -6.85
C GLN A 335 -16.00 4.20 -6.86
N TYR A 336 -15.40 4.18 -8.06
CA TYR A 336 -14.00 4.56 -8.20
C TYR A 336 -13.77 5.98 -7.68
N ALA A 337 -12.59 6.22 -7.11
CA ALA A 337 -12.23 7.49 -6.50
C ALA A 337 -10.80 7.90 -6.89
N THR A 338 -10.40 9.11 -6.52
CA THR A 338 -8.99 9.54 -6.63
C THR A 338 -8.25 9.30 -5.30
N PRO A 339 -6.91 9.22 -5.29
CA PRO A 339 -6.15 9.13 -4.04
C PRO A 339 -6.43 10.29 -3.08
N GLU A 340 -6.72 11.49 -3.60
CA GLU A 340 -7.09 12.66 -2.79
C GLU A 340 -8.40 12.40 -2.04
N THR A 341 -9.45 11.92 -2.72
CA THR A 341 -10.71 11.56 -2.08
C THR A 341 -10.52 10.46 -1.03
N ILE A 342 -9.73 9.42 -1.34
CA ILE A 342 -9.44 8.35 -0.38
C ILE A 342 -8.68 8.87 0.83
N LEU A 343 -7.76 9.81 0.66
CA LEU A 343 -7.04 10.42 1.76
C LEU A 343 -7.98 11.18 2.69
N ASP A 344 -8.92 11.94 2.14
CA ASP A 344 -9.92 12.68 2.94
C ASP A 344 -10.85 11.70 3.67
N GLU A 345 -11.31 10.63 3.02
CA GLU A 345 -12.10 9.57 3.67
C GLU A 345 -11.33 8.82 4.77
N LEU A 346 -10.02 8.62 4.60
CA LEU A 346 -9.16 8.00 5.62
C LEU A 346 -9.01 8.90 6.85
N LYS A 347 -8.90 10.22 6.67
CA LYS A 347 -8.87 11.19 7.78
C LYS A 347 -10.17 11.14 8.57
N GLU A 348 -11.30 11.27 7.88
CA GLU A 348 -12.63 11.20 8.49
C GLU A 348 -12.83 9.90 9.25
N TRP A 349 -12.41 8.78 8.65
CA TRP A 349 -12.53 7.47 9.30
C TRP A 349 -11.62 7.34 10.53
N ARG A 350 -10.42 7.90 10.51
CA ARG A 350 -9.52 7.89 11.66
C ARG A 350 -10.07 8.68 12.83
N ASP A 351 -10.71 9.81 12.53
CA ASP A 351 -11.20 10.74 13.54
C ASP A 351 -12.57 10.27 14.11
N GLN A 352 -13.20 9.27 13.49
CA GLN A 352 -14.40 8.60 14.01
C GLN A 352 -14.08 7.65 15.17
N PRO A 353 -14.86 7.67 16.26
CA PRO A 353 -14.67 6.72 17.37
C PRO A 353 -14.92 5.28 16.89
N PRO A 354 -14.13 4.30 17.37
CA PRO A 354 -14.31 2.90 16.98
C PRO A 354 -15.70 2.43 17.38
N THR A 355 -16.42 1.85 16.42
CA THR A 355 -17.78 1.33 16.64
C THR A 355 -17.78 0.22 17.70
N THR A 356 -18.92 -0.02 18.34
CA THR A 356 -19.07 -1.07 19.36
C THR A 356 -18.61 -2.44 18.83
N GLY A 357 -18.91 -2.76 17.56
CA GLY A 357 -18.44 -3.99 16.90
C GLY A 357 -16.92 -4.04 16.66
N GLN A 358 -16.28 -2.89 16.42
CA GLN A 358 -14.81 -2.80 16.33
C GLN A 358 -14.15 -2.93 17.70
N ARG A 359 -14.75 -2.36 18.75
CA ARG A 359 -14.33 -2.56 20.15
C ARG A 359 -14.44 -4.03 20.57
N PHE A 360 -15.57 -4.67 20.26
CA PHE A 360 -15.79 -6.10 20.51
C PHE A 360 -14.80 -6.98 19.73
N ARG A 361 -14.52 -6.70 18.45
CA ARG A 361 -13.53 -7.46 17.67
C ARG A 361 -12.09 -7.23 18.13
N ALA A 362 -11.74 -6.03 18.59
CA ALA A 362 -10.44 -5.77 19.22
C ALA A 362 -10.27 -6.55 20.53
N HIS A 363 -11.35 -6.73 21.30
CA HIS A 363 -11.36 -7.52 22.54
C HIS A 363 -11.42 -9.04 22.29
N PHE A 364 -12.27 -9.51 21.37
CA PHE A 364 -12.46 -10.95 21.08
C PHE A 364 -11.45 -11.51 20.08
N GLY A 365 -10.78 -10.66 19.29
CA GLY A 365 -9.60 -11.05 18.52
C GLY A 365 -8.55 -11.69 19.43
N LYS A 366 -8.46 -11.32 20.72
CA LYS A 366 -7.63 -12.02 21.70
C LYS A 366 -8.04 -13.47 21.96
N ALA A 367 -9.33 -13.80 21.94
CA ALA A 367 -9.85 -15.10 22.38
C ALA A 367 -10.11 -16.10 21.23
N THR A 368 -10.47 -15.65 20.02
CA THR A 368 -10.74 -16.55 18.88
C THR A 368 -9.49 -16.93 18.07
N ARG A 369 -8.31 -16.40 18.47
CA ARG A 369 -7.02 -16.58 17.79
C ARG A 369 -6.45 -18.01 17.82
N ASN A 370 -7.02 -18.91 18.62
CA ASN A 370 -6.63 -20.33 18.65
C ASN A 370 -7.42 -21.23 17.67
N LEU A 371 -8.47 -20.74 17.00
CA LEU A 371 -9.30 -21.55 16.11
C LEU A 371 -9.03 -21.32 14.61
N ALA A 372 -8.50 -20.16 14.21
CA ALA A 372 -8.21 -19.87 12.80
C ALA A 372 -6.95 -20.61 12.27
N THR A 373 -6.02 -20.96 13.16
CA THR A 373 -4.86 -21.84 12.88
C THR A 373 -5.24 -23.32 12.76
N LEU A 374 -6.45 -23.71 13.20
CA LEU A 374 -7.00 -25.07 13.07
C LEU A 374 -7.82 -25.28 11.78
N VAL A 375 -8.09 -24.21 11.01
CA VAL A 375 -8.90 -24.26 9.78
C VAL A 375 -8.08 -23.93 8.52
N THR A 376 -6.86 -23.41 8.66
CA THR A 376 -5.88 -23.36 7.56
C THR A 376 -5.11 -24.68 7.50
N GLY A 377 -5.77 -25.73 7.03
CA GLY A 377 -5.09 -26.99 6.74
C GLY A 377 -4.04 -26.82 5.64
N LYS A 378 -2.77 -26.68 6.02
CA LYS A 378 -1.65 -27.54 5.61
C LYS A 378 -0.33 -27.05 6.22
N LYS A 379 0.47 -28.05 6.60
CA LYS A 379 1.79 -28.03 7.25
C LYS A 379 2.80 -27.13 6.55
#